data_AF-A0A847C9N1-F1
#
_entry.id   AF-A0A847C9N1-F1
#
_cell.length_a   1.000
_cell.length_b   1.000
_cell.length_c   1.000
_cell.angle_alpha   90.00
_cell.angle_beta   90.00
_cell.angle_gamma   90.00
#
_symmetry.space_group_name_H-M   'P 1'
#
loop_
_entity.id
_entity.type
_entity.pdbx_description
1 polymer ?
#
loop_
_entity_poly.entity_id
_entity_poly.type
_entity_poly.pdbx_seq_one_letter_code
_entity_poly.pdbx_strand_id
1 'polypeptide(L)'
;MNDTIEALRNWGCDIDGAMERFDDDVELFLSFLPDIVNEPAVVKLGEELKSGNVSGAFDCAHLIKGLLGNMGITPLYEIAIRLVEPLRHGSDEGLLPIYEEFMQAHKEFTELVCG
;
A
#
# COMPACT_ATOMS: atom_id res chain seq x y z
N MET A 1 -7.26 -1.77 20.27
CA MET A 1 -6.05 -0.96 20.00
C MET A 1 -4.82 -1.85 19.86
N ASN A 2 -4.53 -2.73 20.84
CA ASN A 2 -3.51 -3.78 20.67
C ASN A 2 -3.87 -4.82 19.59
N ASP A 3 -5.16 -5.17 19.47
CA ASP A 3 -5.62 -6.23 18.56
C ASP A 3 -5.30 -5.93 17.08
N THR A 4 -5.49 -4.70 16.62
CA THR A 4 -5.16 -4.27 15.24
C THR A 4 -3.65 -4.38 14.98
N ILE A 5 -2.82 -3.98 15.94
CA ILE A 5 -1.36 -4.04 15.79
C ILE A 5 -0.86 -5.48 15.72
N GLU A 6 -1.37 -6.34 16.60
CA GLU A 6 -1.05 -7.77 16.56
C GLU A 6 -1.53 -8.41 15.25
N ALA A 7 -2.74 -8.06 14.79
CA ALA A 7 -3.28 -8.56 13.53
C ALA A 7 -2.42 -8.13 12.33
N LEU A 8 -2.01 -6.86 12.25
CA LEU A 8 -1.12 -6.36 11.20
C LEU A 8 0.25 -7.03 11.27
N ARG A 9 0.83 -7.20 12.47
CA ARG A 9 2.09 -7.92 12.65
C ARG A 9 1.99 -9.37 12.17
N ASN A 10 0.92 -10.07 12.53
CA ASN A 10 0.68 -11.46 12.12
C ASN A 10 0.44 -11.59 10.61
N TRP A 11 -0.11 -10.55 9.97
CA TRP A 11 -0.26 -10.48 8.52
C TRP A 11 1.06 -10.20 7.79
N GLY A 12 2.08 -9.73 8.50
CA GLY A 12 3.44 -9.54 7.97
C GLY A 12 3.89 -8.09 7.90
N CYS A 13 3.17 -7.14 8.51
CA CYS A 13 3.61 -5.75 8.60
C CYS A 13 4.85 -5.61 9.51
N ASP A 14 5.78 -4.75 9.09
CA ASP A 14 6.92 -4.29 9.88
C ASP A 14 6.46 -3.22 10.90
N ILE A 15 5.77 -3.69 11.93
CA ILE A 15 5.31 -2.81 13.02
C ILE A 15 6.49 -2.25 13.81
N ASP A 16 7.53 -3.04 14.06
CA ASP A 16 8.68 -2.57 14.85
C ASP A 16 9.39 -1.41 14.13
N GLY A 17 9.67 -1.54 12.84
CA GLY A 17 10.24 -0.45 12.05
C GLY A 17 9.27 0.72 11.88
N ALA A 18 7.95 0.50 11.87
CA ALA A 18 6.98 1.60 11.90
C ALA A 18 7.04 2.35 13.23
N MET A 19 7.09 1.68 14.38
CA MET A 19 7.18 2.35 15.68
C MET A 19 8.45 3.20 15.81
N GLU A 20 9.58 2.74 15.28
CA GLU A 20 10.81 3.55 15.21
C GLU A 20 10.63 4.85 14.41
N ARG A 21 9.86 4.83 13.31
CA ARG A 21 9.58 6.02 12.49
C ARG A 21 8.58 6.97 13.13
N PHE A 22 7.76 6.46 14.05
CA PHE A 22 6.70 7.17 14.74
C PHE A 22 7.08 7.56 16.17
N ASP A 23 8.35 7.41 16.57
CA ASP A 23 8.83 7.68 17.93
C ASP A 23 8.00 6.94 19.01
N ASP A 24 7.65 5.67 18.73
CA ASP A 24 6.78 4.81 19.55
C ASP A 24 5.35 5.36 19.78
N ASP A 25 4.92 6.38 19.03
CA ASP A 25 3.57 6.96 19.10
C ASP A 25 2.55 6.07 18.35
N VAL A 26 2.06 5.07 19.10
CA VAL A 26 1.05 4.13 18.63
C VAL A 26 -0.26 4.83 18.23
N GLU A 27 -0.68 5.86 18.96
CA GLU A 27 -1.95 6.55 18.67
C GLU A 27 -1.85 7.30 17.34
N LEU A 28 -0.73 7.98 17.11
CA LEU A 28 -0.45 8.65 15.84
C LEU A 28 -0.39 7.66 14.68
N PHE A 29 0.31 6.53 14.84
CA PHE A 29 0.36 5.48 13.82
C PHE A 29 -1.04 4.98 13.44
N LEU A 30 -1.86 4.62 14.44
CA LEU A 30 -3.21 4.11 14.21
C LEU A 30 -4.11 5.16 13.56
N SER A 31 -3.90 6.45 13.86
CA SER A 31 -4.70 7.54 13.28
C SER A 31 -4.57 7.66 11.75
N PHE A 32 -3.46 7.19 11.17
CA PHE A 32 -3.23 7.24 9.72
C PHE A 32 -3.74 6.01 8.95
N LEU A 33 -4.02 4.89 9.63
CA LEU A 33 -4.48 3.66 8.94
C LEU A 33 -5.77 3.88 8.13
N PRO A 34 -6.79 4.61 8.61
CA PRO A 34 -7.98 4.90 7.82
C PRO A 34 -7.69 5.70 6.54
N ASP A 35 -6.72 6.61 6.57
CA ASP A 35 -6.34 7.40 5.39
C ASP A 35 -5.69 6.52 4.32
N ILE A 36 -4.87 5.55 4.72
CA ILE A 36 -4.25 4.58 3.80
C ILE A 36 -5.31 3.69 3.16
N VAL A 37 -6.28 3.20 3.94
CA VAL A 37 -7.40 2.39 3.44
C VAL A 37 -8.21 3.13 2.37
N ASN A 38 -8.36 4.45 2.52
CA ASN A 38 -9.17 5.28 1.64
C ASN A 38 -8.34 6.05 0.61
N GLU A 39 -7.06 5.71 0.41
CA GLU A 39 -6.15 6.44 -0.48
C GLU A 39 -6.68 6.42 -1.93
N PRO A 40 -7.10 7.58 -2.49
CA PRO A 40 -7.69 7.65 -3.82
C PRO A 40 -6.75 7.21 -4.93
N ALA A 41 -5.43 7.31 -4.73
CA ALA A 41 -4.44 6.83 -5.69
C ALA A 41 -4.57 5.33 -5.98
N VAL A 42 -5.11 4.52 -5.05
CA VAL A 42 -5.32 3.08 -5.26
C VAL A 42 -6.29 2.83 -6.41
N VAL A 43 -7.46 3.46 -6.37
CA VAL A 43 -8.47 3.34 -7.44
C VAL A 43 -7.94 3.94 -8.75
N LYS A 44 -7.33 5.12 -8.65
CA LYS A 44 -6.79 5.84 -9.80
C LYS A 44 -5.70 5.03 -10.52
N LEU A 45 -4.84 4.32 -9.79
CA LEU A 45 -3.82 3.46 -10.38
C LEU A 45 -4.42 2.44 -11.36
N GLY A 46 -5.54 1.81 -11.00
CA GLY A 46 -6.24 0.89 -11.88
C GLY A 46 -6.81 1.56 -13.14
N GLU A 47 -7.27 2.81 -13.04
CA GLU A 47 -7.77 3.59 -14.18
C GLU A 47 -6.63 3.98 -15.14
N GLU A 48 -5.49 4.42 -14.60
CA GLU A 48 -4.31 4.79 -15.38
C GLU A 48 -3.72 3.58 -16.10
N LEU A 49 -3.63 2.41 -15.43
CA LEU A 49 -3.19 1.16 -16.05
C LEU A 49 -4.12 0.73 -17.20
N LYS A 50 -5.45 0.82 -17.02
CA LYS A 50 -6.44 0.43 -18.05
C LYS A 50 -6.44 1.36 -19.26
N SER A 51 -6.07 2.62 -19.06
CA SER A 51 -5.99 3.62 -20.14
C SER A 51 -4.63 3.66 -20.83
N GLY A 52 -3.64 2.88 -20.36
CA GLY A 52 -2.28 2.88 -20.89
C GLY A 52 -1.49 4.15 -20.54
N ASN A 53 -1.93 4.92 -19.54
CA ASN A 53 -1.21 6.10 -19.09
C ASN A 53 -0.10 5.73 -18.11
N VAL A 54 1.04 5.31 -18.66
CA VAL A 54 2.21 4.87 -17.89
C VAL A 54 2.68 5.93 -16.88
N SER A 55 2.69 7.21 -17.25
CA SER A 55 3.14 8.27 -16.34
C SER A 55 2.19 8.46 -15.16
N GLY A 56 0.87 8.47 -15.43
CA GLY A 56 -0.13 8.59 -14.36
C GLY A 56 -0.14 7.37 -13.44
N ALA A 57 0.03 6.18 -14.01
CA ALA A 57 0.15 4.94 -13.24
C ALA A 57 1.41 4.95 -12.36
N PHE A 58 2.55 5.40 -12.90
CA PHE A 58 3.80 5.53 -12.14
C PHE A 58 3.62 6.45 -10.94
N ASP A 59 3.04 7.64 -11.13
CA ASP A 59 2.85 8.62 -10.06
C ASP A 59 1.97 8.06 -8.93
N CYS A 60 0.87 7.38 -9.28
CA CYS A 60 -0.02 6.73 -8.31
C CYS A 60 0.71 5.61 -7.55
N ALA A 61 1.35 4.68 -8.27
CA ALA A 61 2.06 3.56 -7.67
C ALA A 61 3.22 4.03 -6.79
N HIS A 62 3.92 5.10 -7.18
CA HIS A 62 5.03 5.66 -6.44
C HIS A 62 4.58 6.29 -5.11
N LEU A 63 3.47 7.04 -5.13
CA LEU A 63 2.85 7.60 -3.93
C LEU A 63 2.43 6.50 -2.96
N ILE A 64 1.68 5.51 -3.46
CA ILE A 64 1.20 4.36 -2.66
C ILE A 64 2.38 3.63 -2.03
N LYS A 65 3.43 3.33 -2.81
CA LYS A 65 4.64 2.69 -2.32
C LYS A 65 5.28 3.49 -1.16
N GLY A 66 5.33 4.81 -1.28
CA GLY A 66 5.86 5.69 -0.25
C GLY A 66 5.08 5.60 1.06
N LEU A 67 3.75 5.69 0.98
CA LEU A 67 2.86 5.57 2.14
C LEU A 67 3.03 4.22 2.85
N LEU A 68 2.93 3.12 2.09
CA LEU A 68 3.03 1.77 2.64
C LEU A 68 4.40 1.50 3.26
N GLY A 69 5.47 1.99 2.63
CA GLY A 69 6.83 1.84 3.16
C GLY A 69 7.05 2.63 4.45
N ASN A 70 6.50 3.86 4.54
CA ASN A 70 6.60 4.66 5.76
C ASN A 70 5.84 4.00 6.94
N MET A 71 4.72 3.36 6.62
CA MET A 71 3.82 2.75 7.61
C MET A 71 4.14 1.27 7.89
N GLY A 72 5.20 0.72 7.31
CA GLY A 72 5.59 -0.67 7.52
C GLY A 72 4.57 -1.70 7.01
N ILE A 73 3.72 -1.34 6.04
CA ILE A 73 2.70 -2.23 5.49
C ILE A 73 3.32 -3.13 4.41
N THR A 74 4.26 -3.98 4.84
CA THR A 74 5.17 -4.76 4.00
C THR A 74 4.46 -5.59 2.92
N PRO A 75 3.39 -6.36 3.21
CA PRO A 75 2.75 -7.19 2.19
C PRO A 75 2.25 -6.40 0.98
N LEU A 76 1.69 -5.20 1.20
CA LEU A 76 1.27 -4.32 0.11
C LEU A 76 2.46 -3.58 -0.52
N TYR A 77 3.43 -3.17 0.30
CA TYR A 77 4.62 -2.45 -0.17
C TYR A 77 5.41 -3.27 -1.21
N GLU A 78 5.57 -4.58 -0.99
CA GLU A 78 6.27 -5.46 -1.92
C GLU A 78 5.55 -5.59 -3.27
N ILE A 79 4.21 -5.67 -3.26
CA ILE A 79 3.42 -5.67 -4.49
C ILE A 79 3.51 -4.30 -5.18
N ALA A 80 3.48 -3.20 -4.43
CA ALA A 80 3.63 -1.85 -4.97
C ALA A 80 5.01 -1.67 -5.65
N ILE A 81 6.09 -2.27 -5.14
CA ILE A 81 7.39 -2.28 -5.83
C ILE A 81 7.28 -2.95 -7.21
N ARG A 82 6.60 -4.11 -7.29
CA ARG A 82 6.41 -4.85 -8.55
C ARG A 82 5.62 -4.05 -9.59
N LEU A 83 4.77 -3.12 -9.15
CA LEU A 83 4.07 -2.17 -10.03
C LEU A 83 4.97 -1.00 -10.43
N VAL A 84 5.65 -0.38 -9.46
CA VAL A 84 6.46 0.82 -9.66
C VAL A 84 7.64 0.57 -10.60
N GLU A 85 8.34 -0.56 -10.47
CA GLU A 85 9.59 -0.75 -11.19
C GLU A 85 9.40 -0.86 -12.72
N PRO A 86 8.45 -1.62 -13.27
CA PRO A 86 8.17 -1.57 -14.71
C PRO A 86 7.70 -0.18 -15.19
N LEU A 87 6.81 0.46 -14.42
CA LEU A 87 6.30 1.80 -14.73
C LEU A 87 7.41 2.85 -14.77
N ARG A 88 8.40 2.76 -13.87
CA ARG A 88 9.59 3.62 -13.85
C ARG A 88 10.37 3.57 -15.16
N HIS A 89 10.37 2.42 -15.82
CA HIS A 89 11.07 2.19 -17.09
C HIS A 89 10.17 2.40 -18.31
N GLY A 90 8.93 2.90 -18.11
CA GLY A 90 8.01 3.18 -19.20
C GLY A 90 7.17 1.99 -19.66
N SER A 91 7.08 0.91 -18.87
CA SER A 91 6.38 -0.32 -19.24
C SER A 91 5.15 -0.56 -18.36
N ASP A 92 3.99 -0.80 -18.99
CA ASP A 92 2.75 -1.24 -18.36
C ASP A 92 2.39 -2.71 -18.67
N GLU A 93 3.26 -3.43 -19.38
CA GLU A 93 3.04 -4.82 -19.76
C GLU A 93 2.87 -5.73 -18.54
N GLY A 94 1.77 -6.48 -18.51
CA GLY A 94 1.51 -7.47 -17.46
C GLY A 94 1.18 -6.90 -16.08
N LEU A 95 0.94 -5.58 -15.95
CA LEU A 95 0.71 -4.96 -14.64
C LEU A 95 -0.71 -5.10 -14.11
N LEU A 96 -1.72 -5.30 -14.96
CA LEU A 96 -3.11 -5.46 -14.52
C LEU A 96 -3.30 -6.65 -13.55
N PRO A 97 -2.75 -7.85 -13.81
CA PRO A 97 -2.79 -8.95 -12.83
C PRO A 97 -2.10 -8.61 -11.50
N ILE A 98 -1.00 -7.86 -11.53
CA ILE A 98 -0.29 -7.43 -10.30
C ILE A 98 -1.14 -6.41 -9.53
N TYR A 99 -1.85 -5.53 -10.24
CA TYR A 99 -2.80 -4.61 -9.62
C TYR A 99 -3.99 -5.34 -9.00
N GLU A 100 -4.49 -6.40 -9.64
CA GLU A 100 -5.55 -7.24 -9.07
C GLU A 100 -5.09 -7.95 -7.79
N GLU A 101 -3.85 -8.46 -7.77
CA GLU A 101 -3.21 -9.01 -6.56
C GLU A 101 -3.11 -7.94 -5.46
N PHE A 102 -2.67 -6.72 -5.82
CA PHE A 102 -2.63 -5.58 -4.90
C PHE A 102 -4.01 -5.28 -4.29
N MET A 103 -5.06 -5.27 -5.12
CA MET A 103 -6.43 -5.00 -4.66
C MET A 103 -6.95 -6.07 -3.70
N GLN A 104 -6.57 -7.34 -3.91
CA GLN A 104 -6.92 -8.42 -2.99
C GLN A 104 -6.23 -8.24 -1.63
N ALA A 105 -4.92 -7.97 -1.63
CA ALA A 105 -4.18 -7.67 -0.40
C ALA A 105 -4.69 -6.39 0.29
N HIS A 106 -5.10 -5.39 -0.49
CA HIS A 106 -5.64 -4.13 0.04
C HIS A 106 -6.98 -4.35 0.74
N LYS A 107 -7.81 -5.25 0.21
CA LYS A 107 -9.06 -5.65 0.86
C LYS A 107 -8.80 -6.35 2.19
N GLU A 108 -7.84 -7.28 2.24
CA GLU A 108 -7.45 -7.94 3.49
C GLU A 108 -6.94 -6.92 4.52
N PHE A 109 -6.06 -6.00 4.11
CA PHE A 109 -5.61 -4.90 4.96
C PHE A 109 -6.78 -4.05 5.51
N THR A 110 -7.75 -3.73 4.65
CA THR A 110 -8.94 -2.97 5.05
C THR A 110 -9.76 -3.71 6.12
N GLU A 111 -9.91 -5.02 5.99
CA GLU A 111 -10.62 -5.85 6.98
C GLU A 111 -9.87 -5.90 8.32
N LEU A 112 -8.53 -5.89 8.31
CA LEU A 112 -7.74 -5.84 9.54
C LEU A 112 -7.81 -4.47 10.26
N VAL A 113 -7.97 -3.39 9.51
CA VAL A 113 -8.02 -2.01 10.05
C VAL A 113 -9.42 -1.62 10.51
N CYS A 114 -10.45 -2.00 9.75
CA CYS A 114 -11.83 -1.55 9.97
C CYS A 114 -12.75 -2.62 10.60
N GLY A 115 -12.25 -3.85 10.74
CA GLY A 115 -13.00 -5.00 11.27
C GLY A 115 -13.11 -5.06 12.80
#